data_AF-A0A2K0XMD2-F1
#
_entry.id   AF-A0A2K0XMD2-F1
#
_cell.length_a   1.000
_cell.length_b   1.000
_cell.length_c   1.000
_cell.angle_alpha   90.00
_cell.angle_beta   90.00
_cell.angle_gamma   90.00
#
_symmetry.space_group_name_H-M   'P 1'
#
loop_
_entity.id
_entity.type
_entity.pdbx_description
1 polymer ?
#
loop_
_entity_poly.entity_id
_entity_poly.type
_entity_poly.pdbx_seq_one_letter_code
_entity_poly.pdbx_strand_id
1 'polypeptide(L)'
;MIDELWLEKWFHTFNHSYFEDILPLPRLQVSSSRTQLGSMSCKRKLAWRGITTCDYVIRVSNYYVQTERQYQNVLLHEMIHYYISYKGICDTSPHGKVFCQIMHKLNQTYGWEIHVSSRCKAMIPAAKTNKKRSYLILFTEVDNRGCYLSVVHPHYFGTLVQSLSRIPAVKKYCWYTSSDPYFSDFPTVRTLRGRKLSRAEWEKIARKLKPLDIHSCHAG
;
A
#
# COMPACT_ATOMS: atom_id res chain seq x y z
N MET A 1 -16.77 -10.52 -1.08
CA MET A 1 -15.43 -10.10 -0.60
C MET A 1 -14.49 -11.26 -0.91
N ILE A 2 -13.30 -11.02 -1.46
CA ILE A 2 -12.36 -12.11 -1.75
C ILE A 2 -11.64 -12.58 -0.48
N ASP A 3 -11.26 -13.85 -0.45
CA ASP A 3 -10.48 -14.50 0.61
C ASP A 3 -9.36 -15.38 -0.01
N GLU A 4 -8.60 -16.07 0.83
CA GLU A 4 -7.47 -16.91 0.38
C GLU A 4 -7.95 -18.13 -0.43
N LEU A 5 -9.11 -18.71 -0.10
CA LEU A 5 -9.69 -19.84 -0.85
C LEU A 5 -10.09 -19.43 -2.27
N TRP A 6 -10.67 -18.23 -2.42
CA TRP A 6 -10.97 -17.65 -3.73
C TRP A 6 -9.69 -17.45 -4.56
N LEU A 7 -8.62 -16.95 -3.93
CA LEU A 7 -7.33 -16.77 -4.60
C LEU A 7 -6.73 -18.11 -5.04
N GLU A 8 -6.76 -19.13 -4.19
CA GLU A 8 -6.19 -20.44 -4.46
C GLU A 8 -6.94 -21.13 -5.61
N LYS A 9 -8.28 -21.12 -5.58
CA LYS A 9 -9.12 -21.64 -6.67
C LYS A 9 -8.78 -21.02 -8.01
N TRP A 10 -8.73 -19.69 -8.08
CA TRP A 10 -8.46 -18.99 -9.33
C TRP A 10 -7.00 -19.11 -9.75
N PHE A 11 -6.06 -19.17 -8.81
CA PHE A 11 -4.66 -19.48 -9.11
C PHE A 11 -4.54 -20.82 -9.82
N HIS A 12 -5.13 -21.90 -9.29
CA HIS A 12 -5.10 -23.21 -9.93
C HIS A 12 -5.76 -23.19 -11.30
N THR A 13 -6.92 -22.53 -11.41
CA THR A 13 -7.65 -22.39 -12.68
C THR A 13 -6.76 -21.71 -13.74
N PHE A 14 -6.10 -20.62 -13.40
CA PHE A 14 -5.23 -19.88 -14.32
C PHE A 14 -3.92 -20.60 -14.61
N ASN A 15 -3.33 -21.26 -13.61
CA ASN A 15 -2.13 -22.06 -13.79
C ASN A 15 -2.35 -23.16 -14.82
N HIS A 16 -3.45 -23.90 -14.67
CA HIS A 16 -3.87 -24.92 -15.63
C HIS A 16 -4.14 -24.32 -17.01
N SER A 17 -4.94 -23.25 -17.08
CA SER A 17 -5.42 -22.70 -18.35
C SER A 17 -4.34 -21.98 -19.17
N TYR A 18 -3.38 -21.32 -18.50
CA TYR A 18 -2.51 -20.33 -19.16
C TYR A 18 -1.02 -20.54 -18.90
N PHE A 19 -0.66 -21.33 -17.90
CA PHE A 19 0.73 -21.53 -17.49
C PHE A 19 1.13 -23.01 -17.43
N GLU A 20 0.35 -23.90 -18.08
CA GLU A 20 0.66 -25.33 -18.24
C GLU A 20 0.93 -26.06 -16.91
N ASP A 21 0.26 -25.63 -15.83
CA ASP A 21 0.44 -26.15 -14.47
C ASP A 21 1.88 -26.06 -13.92
N ILE A 22 2.76 -25.27 -14.55
CA ILE A 22 4.17 -25.25 -14.15
C ILE A 22 4.46 -24.39 -12.92
N LEU A 23 3.54 -23.49 -12.54
CA LEU A 23 3.77 -22.56 -11.42
C LEU A 23 3.45 -23.25 -10.08
N PRO A 24 4.43 -23.38 -9.17
CA PRO A 24 4.15 -23.83 -7.82
C PRO A 24 3.20 -22.87 -7.10
N LEU A 25 2.35 -23.37 -6.21
CA LEU A 25 1.46 -22.52 -5.41
C LEU A 25 2.29 -21.51 -4.58
N PRO A 26 2.19 -20.19 -4.82
CA PRO A 26 2.86 -19.20 -4.02
C PRO A 26 2.07 -18.97 -2.72
N ARG A 27 2.64 -18.22 -1.77
CA ARG A 27 1.85 -17.73 -0.64
C ARG A 27 0.83 -16.70 -1.15
N LEU A 28 -0.45 -17.01 -1.00
CA LEU A 28 -1.56 -16.13 -1.39
C LEU A 28 -2.04 -15.34 -0.18
N GLN A 29 -2.28 -14.03 -0.35
CA GLN A 29 -2.76 -13.17 0.75
C GLN A 29 -3.75 -12.12 0.25
N VAL A 30 -4.82 -11.92 1.01
CA VAL A 30 -5.67 -10.74 0.84
C VAL A 30 -5.14 -9.58 1.68
N SER A 31 -4.98 -8.41 1.07
CA SER A 31 -4.46 -7.21 1.74
C SER A 31 -5.43 -6.05 1.67
N SER A 32 -5.13 -4.96 2.39
CA SER A 32 -5.91 -3.71 2.33
C SER A 32 -5.09 -2.51 1.83
N SER A 33 -4.19 -2.79 0.87
CA SER A 33 -3.37 -1.78 0.20
C SER A 33 -4.22 -0.74 -0.53
N ARG A 34 -3.89 0.55 -0.33
CA ARG A 34 -4.56 1.68 -1.00
C ARG A 34 -3.89 2.03 -2.33
N THR A 35 -2.62 1.70 -2.46
CA THR A 35 -1.78 2.19 -3.56
C THR A 35 -1.66 1.19 -4.69
N GLN A 36 -1.91 -0.10 -4.41
CA GLN A 36 -1.75 -1.19 -5.36
C GLN A 36 -2.92 -2.16 -5.23
N LEU A 37 -3.49 -2.58 -6.36
CA LEU A 37 -4.55 -3.60 -6.38
C LEU A 37 -3.97 -5.01 -6.21
N GLY A 38 -2.75 -5.24 -6.68
CA GLY A 38 -2.03 -6.50 -6.57
C GLY A 38 -0.53 -6.28 -6.34
N SER A 39 0.16 -7.33 -5.91
CA SER A 39 1.63 -7.37 -5.91
C SER A 39 2.15 -8.80 -5.93
N MET A 40 3.16 -9.06 -6.74
CA MET A 40 4.00 -10.26 -6.71
C MET A 40 5.38 -9.91 -6.14
N SER A 41 5.88 -10.74 -5.22
CA SER A 41 7.23 -10.58 -4.64
C SER A 41 7.92 -11.94 -4.48
N CYS A 42 9.25 -11.95 -4.57
CA CYS A 42 10.09 -13.13 -4.33
C CYS A 42 11.41 -12.70 -3.70
N LYS A 43 12.12 -13.65 -3.08
CA LYS A 43 13.50 -13.46 -2.62
C LYS A 43 14.46 -13.96 -3.69
N ARG A 44 15.61 -13.28 -3.81
CA ARG A 44 16.73 -13.72 -4.64
C ARG A 44 17.74 -14.47 -3.78
N LYS A 45 18.18 -15.64 -4.24
CA LYS A 45 19.22 -16.45 -3.58
C LYS A 45 20.32 -16.74 -4.57
N LEU A 46 21.56 -16.73 -4.10
CA LEU A 46 22.69 -17.22 -4.90
C LEU A 46 22.68 -18.74 -4.85
N ALA A 47 22.58 -19.38 -6.01
CA ALA A 47 22.73 -20.81 -6.20
C ALA A 47 23.99 -21.09 -7.00
N TRP A 48 24.40 -22.36 -7.05
CA TRP A 48 25.59 -22.79 -7.78
C TRP A 48 25.56 -22.45 -9.28
N ARG A 49 24.35 -22.36 -9.87
CA ARG A 49 24.14 -21.98 -11.28
C ARG A 49 23.81 -20.49 -11.48
N GLY A 50 24.01 -19.64 -10.46
CA GLY A 50 23.69 -18.22 -10.50
C GLY A 50 22.53 -17.83 -9.58
N ILE A 51 21.92 -16.67 -9.82
CA ILE A 51 20.85 -16.15 -8.95
C ILE A 51 19.52 -16.84 -9.29
N THR A 52 18.88 -17.42 -8.28
CA THR A 52 17.53 -18.00 -8.36
C THR A 52 16.54 -17.24 -7.49
N THR A 53 15.25 -17.43 -7.75
CA THR A 53 14.13 -16.78 -7.06
C THR A 53 13.32 -17.81 -6.27
N CYS A 54 12.92 -17.46 -5.04
CA CYS A 54 12.16 -18.33 -4.15
C CYS A 54 11.21 -17.53 -3.24
N ASP A 55 10.47 -18.22 -2.37
CA ASP A 55 9.54 -17.62 -1.39
C ASP A 55 8.53 -16.66 -2.05
N TYR A 56 7.90 -17.11 -3.13
CA TYR A 56 6.95 -16.30 -3.89
C TYR A 56 5.71 -15.97 -3.08
N VAL A 57 5.27 -14.71 -3.17
CA VAL A 57 4.06 -14.21 -2.54
C VAL A 57 3.27 -13.37 -3.53
N ILE A 58 2.00 -13.70 -3.73
CA ILE A 58 1.04 -12.88 -4.45
C ILE A 58 0.05 -12.30 -3.44
N ARG A 59 -0.18 -10.99 -3.51
CA ARG A 59 -1.19 -10.31 -2.70
C ARG A 59 -2.19 -9.63 -3.59
N VAL A 60 -3.47 -9.71 -3.24
CA VAL A 60 -4.54 -8.97 -3.90
C VAL A 60 -5.26 -8.11 -2.87
N SER A 61 -5.50 -6.84 -3.20
CA SER A 61 -6.14 -5.92 -2.28
C SER A 61 -7.65 -5.91 -2.41
N ASN A 62 -8.34 -6.07 -1.27
CA ASN A 62 -9.78 -5.87 -1.14
C ASN A 62 -10.15 -4.45 -0.67
N TYR A 63 -9.22 -3.47 -0.78
CA TYR A 63 -9.46 -2.11 -0.30
C TYR A 63 -10.54 -1.40 -1.10
N TYR A 64 -10.63 -1.65 -2.41
CA TYR A 64 -11.58 -1.01 -3.32
C TYR A 64 -12.70 -1.98 -3.71
N VAL A 65 -13.90 -1.42 -3.96
CA VAL A 65 -14.99 -2.16 -4.59
C VAL A 65 -14.56 -2.55 -6.00
N GLN A 66 -14.59 -3.85 -6.27
CA GLN A 66 -14.21 -4.45 -7.54
C GLN A 66 -15.17 -5.60 -7.84
N THR A 67 -15.45 -5.81 -9.13
CA THR A 67 -16.15 -7.01 -9.59
C THR A 67 -15.24 -8.23 -9.48
N GLU A 68 -15.81 -9.44 -9.54
CA GLU A 68 -15.01 -10.66 -9.54
C GLU A 68 -14.02 -10.68 -10.73
N ARG A 69 -14.47 -10.26 -11.92
CA ARG A 69 -13.62 -10.13 -13.12
C ARG A 69 -12.43 -9.21 -12.91
N GLN A 70 -12.63 -8.10 -12.21
CA GLN A 70 -11.54 -7.18 -11.87
C GLN A 70 -10.53 -7.81 -10.91
N TYR A 71 -10.99 -8.54 -9.88
CA TYR A 71 -10.09 -9.29 -9.01
C TYR A 71 -9.32 -10.37 -9.77
N GLN A 72 -9.96 -11.06 -10.71
CA GLN A 72 -9.34 -12.06 -11.58
C GLN A 72 -8.25 -11.42 -12.45
N ASN A 73 -8.54 -10.30 -13.10
CA ASN A 73 -7.57 -9.54 -13.91
C ASN A 73 -6.35 -9.14 -13.08
N VAL A 74 -6.54 -8.71 -11.83
CA VAL A 74 -5.45 -8.37 -10.91
C VAL A 74 -4.63 -9.62 -10.54
N LEU A 75 -5.28 -10.72 -10.16
CA LEU A 75 -4.57 -11.96 -9.86
C LEU A 75 -3.75 -12.44 -11.07
N LEU A 76 -4.35 -12.42 -12.26
CA LEU A 76 -3.71 -12.85 -13.50
C LEU A 76 -2.52 -11.93 -13.87
N HIS A 77 -2.64 -10.61 -13.64
CA HIS A 77 -1.50 -9.67 -13.74
C HIS A 77 -0.33 -10.11 -12.86
N GLU A 78 -0.58 -10.40 -11.58
CA GLU A 78 0.46 -10.84 -10.66
C GLU A 78 1.02 -12.23 -11.01
N MET A 79 0.21 -13.11 -11.61
CA MET A 79 0.67 -14.41 -12.10
C MET A 79 1.58 -14.31 -13.32
N ILE A 80 1.40 -13.31 -14.20
CA ILE A 80 2.34 -13.06 -15.31
C ILE A 80 3.72 -12.66 -14.74
N HIS A 81 3.75 -11.75 -13.76
CA HIS A 81 5.00 -11.41 -13.07
C HIS A 81 5.63 -12.66 -12.45
N TYR A 82 4.81 -13.47 -11.78
CA TYR A 82 5.28 -14.69 -11.14
C TYR A 82 5.91 -15.64 -12.17
N TYR A 83 5.23 -15.90 -13.30
CA TYR A 83 5.72 -16.74 -14.37
C TYR A 83 7.08 -16.29 -14.90
N ILE A 84 7.23 -15.01 -15.21
CA ILE A 84 8.48 -14.43 -15.71
C ILE A 84 9.62 -14.64 -14.70
N SER A 85 9.34 -14.34 -13.42
CA SER A 85 10.32 -14.51 -12.33
C SER A 85 10.69 -15.97 -12.09
N TYR A 86 9.71 -16.88 -12.10
CA TYR A 86 9.90 -18.31 -11.86
C TYR A 86 10.70 -18.98 -12.97
N LYS A 87 10.45 -18.60 -14.23
CA LYS A 87 11.18 -19.12 -15.38
C LYS A 87 12.53 -18.43 -15.60
N GLY A 88 12.87 -17.41 -14.80
CA GLY A 88 14.11 -16.65 -14.95
C GLY A 88 14.19 -15.89 -16.27
N ILE A 89 13.05 -15.50 -16.84
CA ILE A 89 13.00 -14.83 -18.14
C ILE A 89 13.46 -13.38 -17.97
N CYS A 90 14.46 -12.97 -18.76
CA CYS A 90 14.88 -11.57 -18.81
C CYS A 90 13.85 -10.74 -19.59
N ASP A 91 13.25 -9.75 -18.93
CA ASP A 91 12.37 -8.77 -19.56
C ASP A 91 13.03 -7.38 -19.56
N THR A 92 12.53 -6.46 -20.39
CA THR A 92 13.11 -5.12 -20.56
C THR A 92 12.78 -4.17 -19.40
N SER A 93 11.71 -4.46 -18.65
CA SER A 93 11.25 -3.73 -17.47
C SER A 93 10.21 -4.59 -16.74
N PRO A 94 9.67 -4.17 -15.56
CA PRO A 94 8.61 -4.93 -14.88
C PRO A 94 7.39 -5.22 -15.77
N HIS A 95 7.02 -4.29 -16.65
CA HIS A 95 5.97 -4.47 -17.65
C HIS A 95 6.57 -4.39 -19.06
N GLY A 96 7.64 -5.15 -19.28
CA GLY A 96 8.42 -5.10 -20.50
C GLY A 96 7.75 -5.82 -21.68
N LYS A 97 8.55 -6.16 -22.68
CA LYS A 97 8.07 -6.82 -23.90
C LYS A 97 7.41 -8.16 -23.60
N VAL A 98 8.01 -8.98 -22.74
CA VAL A 98 7.49 -10.33 -22.43
C VAL A 98 6.19 -10.24 -21.66
N PHE A 99 6.16 -9.40 -20.61
CA PHE A 99 4.93 -9.15 -19.86
C PHE A 99 3.79 -8.69 -20.78
N CYS A 100 4.04 -7.67 -21.62
CA CYS A 100 3.05 -7.12 -22.51
C CYS A 100 2.56 -8.16 -23.53
N GLN A 101 3.44 -9.02 -24.06
CA GLN A 101 3.06 -10.08 -24.99
C GLN A 101 2.10 -11.08 -24.35
N ILE A 102 2.41 -11.57 -23.15
CA ILE A 102 1.54 -12.51 -22.42
C ILE A 102 0.20 -11.83 -22.10
N MET A 103 0.24 -10.60 -21.59
CA MET A 103 -0.95 -9.80 -21.31
C MET A 103 -1.84 -9.63 -22.54
N HIS A 104 -1.28 -9.20 -23.68
CA HIS A 104 -2.03 -9.01 -24.92
C HIS A 104 -2.63 -10.31 -25.43
N LYS A 105 -1.87 -11.42 -25.40
CA LYS A 105 -2.40 -12.74 -25.76
C LYS A 105 -3.61 -13.10 -24.90
N LEU A 106 -3.50 -12.95 -23.58
CA LEU A 106 -4.59 -13.26 -22.67
C LEU A 106 -5.84 -12.40 -22.92
N ASN A 107 -5.64 -11.10 -23.13
CA ASN A 107 -6.73 -10.18 -23.42
C ASN A 107 -7.40 -10.47 -24.77
N GLN A 108 -6.63 -10.71 -25.83
CA GLN A 108 -7.14 -10.91 -27.19
C GLN A 108 -7.79 -12.28 -27.37
N THR A 109 -7.20 -13.34 -26.79
CA THR A 109 -7.67 -14.71 -27.00
C THR A 109 -8.80 -15.10 -26.05
N TYR A 110 -8.76 -14.64 -24.80
CA TYR A 110 -9.71 -15.07 -23.75
C TYR A 110 -10.56 -13.92 -23.18
N GLY A 111 -10.47 -12.72 -23.77
CA GLY A 111 -11.27 -11.57 -23.40
C GLY A 111 -10.94 -10.99 -22.02
N TRP A 112 -9.75 -11.25 -21.47
CA TRP A 112 -9.31 -10.61 -20.22
C TRP A 112 -9.09 -9.11 -20.42
N GLU A 113 -9.08 -8.37 -19.32
CA GLU A 113 -8.92 -6.90 -19.31
C GLU A 113 -7.75 -6.53 -18.40
N ILE A 114 -6.62 -7.21 -18.62
CA ILE A 114 -5.39 -6.95 -17.88
C ILE A 114 -4.77 -5.67 -18.42
N HIS A 115 -4.40 -4.77 -17.51
CA HIS A 115 -3.70 -3.52 -17.85
C HIS A 115 -2.34 -3.45 -17.14
N VAL A 116 -1.37 -2.78 -17.77
CA VAL A 116 -0.05 -2.51 -17.17
C VAL A 116 -0.14 -1.60 -15.94
N SER A 117 -1.14 -0.71 -15.89
CA SER A 117 -1.38 0.18 -14.75
C SER A 117 -2.86 0.25 -14.41
N SER A 118 -3.20 -0.02 -13.16
CA SER A 118 -4.53 0.25 -12.61
C SER A 118 -4.52 1.59 -11.90
N ARG A 119 -5.31 2.57 -12.37
CA ARG A 119 -5.43 3.88 -11.71
C ARG A 119 -6.38 3.76 -10.50
N CYS A 120 -5.83 3.57 -9.31
CA CYS A 120 -6.61 3.48 -8.06
C CYS A 120 -7.34 4.79 -7.67
N LYS A 121 -7.00 5.92 -8.28
CA LYS A 121 -7.43 7.27 -7.85
C LYS A 121 -8.93 7.54 -8.03
N ALA A 122 -9.60 6.81 -8.93
CA ALA A 122 -11.04 6.93 -9.20
C ALA A 122 -11.88 5.79 -8.58
N MET A 123 -11.26 4.87 -7.84
CA MET A 123 -11.94 3.69 -7.31
C MET A 123 -12.59 3.97 -5.95
N ILE A 124 -13.79 3.42 -5.74
CA ILE A 124 -14.55 3.57 -4.51
C ILE A 124 -13.97 2.62 -3.45
N PRO A 125 -13.52 3.10 -2.28
CA PRO A 125 -13.10 2.23 -1.19
C PRO A 125 -14.25 1.30 -0.78
N ALA A 126 -13.97 0.01 -0.62
CA ALA A 126 -14.89 -0.91 0.01
C ALA A 126 -15.11 -0.44 1.45
N ALA A 127 -16.38 -0.31 1.87
CA ALA A 127 -16.72 0.12 3.21
C ALA A 127 -16.02 -0.80 4.23
N LYS A 128 -15.00 -0.28 4.91
CA LYS A 128 -14.37 -1.00 6.01
C LYS A 128 -15.35 -0.97 7.18
N THR A 129 -15.56 -2.12 7.82
CA THR A 129 -16.19 -2.15 9.14
C THR A 129 -15.43 -1.16 10.03
N ASN A 130 -16.13 -0.14 10.51
CA ASN A 130 -15.59 0.93 11.36
C ASN A 130 -15.14 0.31 12.70
N LYS A 131 -13.99 -0.37 12.73
CA LYS A 131 -13.22 -0.42 13.97
C LYS A 131 -13.00 1.04 14.35
N LYS A 132 -13.41 1.45 15.55
CA LYS A 132 -13.17 2.80 16.09
C LYS A 132 -11.68 3.11 15.99
N ARG A 133 -11.26 3.73 14.88
CA ARG A 133 -9.87 4.06 14.61
C ARG A 133 -9.60 5.37 15.31
N SER A 134 -8.74 5.33 16.32
CA SER A 134 -8.15 6.53 16.90
C SER A 134 -6.86 6.83 16.13
N TYR A 135 -6.75 8.05 15.62
CA TYR A 135 -5.59 8.58 14.92
C TYR A 135 -4.75 9.39 15.90
N LEU A 136 -3.46 9.07 16.01
CA LEU A 136 -2.48 9.93 16.68
C LEU A 136 -2.00 10.98 15.68
N ILE A 137 -2.15 12.25 16.02
CA ILE A 137 -1.87 13.38 15.13
C ILE A 137 -0.78 14.23 15.74
N LEU A 138 0.24 14.53 14.93
CA LEU A 138 1.33 15.43 15.26
C LEU A 138 1.21 16.69 14.41
N PHE A 139 1.13 17.83 15.07
CA PHE A 139 1.31 19.14 14.47
C PHE A 139 2.74 19.64 14.73
N THR A 140 3.37 20.23 13.73
CA THR A 140 4.70 20.84 13.86
C THR A 140 4.72 22.18 13.13
N GLU A 141 5.30 23.19 13.78
CA GLU A 141 5.62 24.48 13.19
C GLU A 141 7.13 24.55 13.02
N VAL A 142 7.57 24.75 11.77
CA VAL A 142 8.99 24.77 11.41
C VAL A 142 9.35 26.17 10.93
N ASP A 143 10.46 26.69 11.46
CA ASP A 143 10.95 28.04 11.18
C ASP A 143 11.07 28.28 9.67
N ASN A 144 10.50 29.39 9.21
CA ASN A 144 10.46 29.83 7.81
C ASN A 144 9.95 28.78 6.78
N ARG A 145 9.39 27.65 7.23
CA ARG A 145 8.89 26.56 6.37
C ARG A 145 7.39 26.31 6.53
N GLY A 146 6.82 26.73 7.65
CA GLY A 146 5.39 26.73 7.92
C GLY A 146 4.94 25.54 8.77
N CYS A 147 3.65 25.24 8.68
CA CYS A 147 2.97 24.27 9.54
C CYS A 147 2.78 22.93 8.83
N TYR A 148 2.94 21.83 9.56
CA TYR A 148 2.80 20.48 9.04
C TYR A 148 1.93 19.62 9.95
N LEU A 149 1.11 18.76 9.33
CA LEU A 149 0.28 17.77 10.01
C LEU A 149 0.69 16.36 9.61
N SER A 150 0.84 15.50 10.60
CA SER A 150 1.25 14.10 10.42
C SER A 150 0.29 13.18 11.16
N VAL A 151 -0.19 12.11 10.52
CA VAL A 151 -0.87 11.01 11.21
C VAL A 151 0.20 9.97 11.55
N VAL A 152 0.45 9.76 12.84
CA VAL A 152 1.57 8.98 13.35
C VAL A 152 1.11 7.59 13.77
N HIS A 153 1.93 6.58 13.49
CA HIS A 153 1.71 5.25 14.05
C HIS A 153 2.05 5.26 15.56
N PRO A 154 1.12 4.88 16.47
CA PRO A 154 1.33 5.05 17.93
C PRO A 154 2.63 4.46 18.48
N HIS A 155 3.05 3.29 17.97
CA HIS A 155 4.34 2.66 18.31
C HIS A 155 5.56 3.60 18.17
N TYR A 156 5.52 4.58 17.26
CA TYR A 156 6.65 5.48 16.97
C TYR A 156 6.59 6.81 17.75
N PHE A 157 5.59 7.01 18.62
CA PHE A 157 5.40 8.24 19.38
C PHE A 157 6.68 8.64 20.14
N GLY A 158 7.23 7.75 20.96
CA GLY A 158 8.41 8.05 21.79
C GLY A 158 9.65 8.44 20.97
N THR A 159 9.91 7.72 19.88
CA THR A 159 11.03 8.01 18.98
C THR A 159 10.89 9.38 18.30
N LEU A 160 9.67 9.74 17.90
CA LEU A 160 9.42 11.04 17.27
C LEU A 160 9.50 12.19 18.26
N VAL A 161 9.02 12.01 19.50
CA VAL A 161 9.21 13.00 20.58
C VAL A 161 10.69 13.29 20.80
N GLN A 162 11.52 12.25 20.92
CA GLN A 162 12.98 12.40 21.07
C GLN A 162 13.66 13.04 19.85
N SER A 163 13.11 12.81 18.65
CA SER A 163 13.66 13.40 17.43
C SER A 163 13.31 14.88 17.31
N LEU A 164 12.08 15.26 17.67
CA LEU A 164 11.60 16.65 17.59
C LEU A 164 12.39 17.58 18.50
N SER A 165 12.70 17.15 19.73
CA SER A 165 13.48 17.95 20.69
C SER A 165 14.94 18.17 20.27
N ARG A 166 15.41 17.49 19.23
CA ARG A 166 16.77 17.61 18.68
C ARG A 166 16.84 18.44 17.41
N ILE A 167 15.71 18.97 16.91
CA ILE A 167 15.65 19.72 15.66
C ILE A 167 15.40 21.19 15.98
N PRO A 168 16.44 22.05 15.96
CA PRO A 168 16.31 23.47 16.33
C PRO A 168 15.34 24.26 15.44
N ALA A 169 15.09 23.77 14.23
CA ALA A 169 14.16 24.40 13.30
C ALA A 169 12.68 24.20 13.68
N VAL A 170 12.34 23.25 14.56
CA VAL A 170 10.97 23.06 15.02
C VAL A 170 10.72 24.07 16.14
N LYS A 171 9.86 25.05 15.92
CA LYS A 171 9.52 26.05 16.95
C LYS A 171 8.50 25.52 17.94
N LYS A 172 7.56 24.72 17.44
CA LYS A 172 6.44 24.22 18.22
C LYS A 172 5.99 22.89 17.67
N TYR A 173 5.64 21.97 18.56
CA TYR A 173 4.92 20.77 18.16
C TYR A 173 3.83 20.43 19.17
N CYS A 174 2.73 19.86 18.67
CA CYS A 174 1.58 19.49 19.50
C CYS A 174 1.03 18.12 19.10
N TRP A 175 0.66 17.32 20.11
CA TRP A 175 0.11 15.99 19.92
C TRP A 175 -1.38 15.93 20.22
N TYR A 176 -2.12 15.24 19.34
CA TYR A 176 -3.57 15.11 19.43
C TYR A 176 -4.02 13.70 19.11
N THR A 177 -5.27 13.41 19.47
CA THR A 177 -6.02 12.25 19.03
C THR A 177 -7.29 12.68 18.32
N SER A 178 -7.74 11.87 17.37
CA SER A 178 -9.04 12.05 16.71
C SER A 178 -9.60 10.71 16.26
N SER A 179 -10.92 10.62 16.20
CA SER A 179 -11.62 9.51 15.54
C SER A 179 -12.26 9.94 14.22
N ASP A 180 -11.98 11.16 13.75
CA ASP A 180 -12.57 11.73 12.54
C ASP A 180 -12.07 10.97 11.28
N PRO A 181 -12.98 10.43 10.44
CA PRO A 181 -12.63 9.77 9.19
C PRO A 181 -11.79 10.62 8.22
N TYR A 182 -11.80 11.95 8.35
CA TYR A 182 -10.94 12.86 7.60
C TYR A 182 -9.46 12.44 7.62
N PHE A 183 -8.97 11.91 8.75
CA PHE A 183 -7.57 11.49 8.89
C PHE A 183 -7.27 10.14 8.25
N SER A 184 -8.28 9.40 7.78
CA SER A 184 -8.09 8.08 7.15
C SER A 184 -7.35 8.15 5.82
N ASP A 185 -7.42 9.29 5.12
CA ASP A 185 -6.77 9.53 3.84
C ASP A 185 -5.31 9.97 3.95
N PHE A 186 -4.86 10.28 5.18
CA PHE A 186 -3.46 10.60 5.43
C PHE A 186 -2.66 9.29 5.57
N PRO A 187 -1.48 9.18 4.93
CA PRO A 187 -0.60 8.05 5.16
C PRO A 187 -0.12 8.08 6.62
N THR A 188 -0.19 6.94 7.29
CA THR A 188 0.33 6.82 8.66
C THR A 188 1.85 6.75 8.62
N VAL A 189 2.51 7.75 9.21
CA VAL A 189 3.96 7.91 9.17
C VAL A 189 4.63 7.25 10.37
N ARG A 190 5.89 6.86 10.16
CA ARG A 190 6.81 6.27 11.18
C ARG A 190 8.05 7.15 11.40
N THR A 191 8.18 8.22 10.61
CA THR A 191 9.29 9.17 10.58
C THR A 191 8.71 10.59 10.49
N LEU A 192 9.54 11.61 10.76
CA LEU A 192 9.11 13.01 10.69
C LEU A 192 8.81 13.42 9.23
N ARG A 193 7.54 13.31 8.86
CA ARG A 193 6.99 13.70 7.57
C ARG A 193 5.56 14.16 7.80
N GLY A 194 5.19 15.29 7.21
CA GLY A 194 3.85 15.83 7.34
C GLY A 194 3.38 16.51 6.07
N ARG A 195 2.07 16.63 5.92
CA ARG A 195 1.44 17.46 4.89
C ARG A 195 1.56 18.92 5.32
N LYS A 196 2.09 19.77 4.45
CA LYS A 196 2.11 21.22 4.68
C LYS A 196 0.68 21.77 4.69
N LEU A 197 0.39 22.61 5.68
CA LEU A 197 -0.89 23.30 5.85
C LEU A 197 -0.67 24.81 5.98
N SER A 198 -1.64 25.59 5.55
CA SER A 198 -1.75 26.99 5.98
C SER A 198 -2.13 27.08 7.46
N ARG A 199 -1.84 28.21 8.09
CA ARG A 199 -2.19 28.45 9.49
C ARG A 199 -3.71 28.44 9.74
N ALA A 200 -4.48 28.99 8.80
CA ALA A 200 -5.95 28.97 8.86
C ALA A 200 -6.52 27.55 8.78
N GLU A 201 -5.97 26.68 7.92
CA GLU A 201 -6.36 25.27 7.85
C GLU A 201 -6.04 24.54 9.14
N TRP A 202 -4.88 24.81 9.74
CA TRP A 202 -4.52 24.25 11.04
C TRP A 202 -5.52 24.64 12.12
N GLU A 203 -5.81 25.93 12.29
CA GLU A 203 -6.73 26.42 13.32
C GLU A 203 -8.16 25.86 13.15
N LYS A 204 -8.58 25.63 11.90
CA LYS A 204 -9.84 24.95 11.59
C LYS A 204 -9.83 23.48 12.02
N ILE A 205 -8.73 22.76 11.79
CA ILE A 205 -8.58 21.34 12.14
C ILE A 205 -8.42 21.17 13.66
N ALA A 206 -7.55 21.96 14.29
CA ALA A 206 -7.21 21.89 15.71
C ALA A 206 -8.43 21.99 16.63
N ARG A 207 -9.43 22.79 16.27
CA ARG A 207 -10.70 22.92 17.01
C ARG A 207 -11.49 21.61 17.15
N LYS A 208 -11.22 20.63 16.29
CA LYS A 208 -11.89 19.31 16.29
C LYS A 208 -11.03 18.21 16.93
N LEU A 209 -9.80 18.54 17.31
CA LEU A 209 -8.84 17.59 17.84
C LEU A 209 -8.90 17.53 19.36
N LYS A 210 -8.69 16.33 19.92
CA LYS A 210 -8.53 16.15 21.36
C LYS A 210 -7.05 16.15 21.68
N PRO A 211 -6.52 17.07 22.50
CA PRO A 211 -5.13 17.03 22.93
C PRO A 211 -4.79 15.67 23.56
N LEU A 212 -3.58 15.14 23.31
CA LEU A 212 -3.18 13.84 23.84
C LEU A 212 -3.03 13.86 25.37
N ASP A 213 -2.67 15.03 25.95
CA ASP A 213 -2.61 15.34 27.40
C ASP A 213 -2.55 16.87 27.64
N ILE A 214 -2.63 17.31 28.90
CA ILE A 214 -2.62 18.74 29.34
C ILE A 214 -1.30 19.46 28.95
N HIS A 215 -0.20 18.71 28.74
CA HIS A 215 1.11 19.23 28.29
C HIS A 215 1.45 18.88 26.84
N SER A 216 0.45 18.57 26.01
CA SER A 216 0.62 18.06 24.64
C SER A 216 1.29 19.02 23.65
N CYS A 217 1.52 20.27 24.00
CA CYS A 217 2.20 21.27 23.18
C CYS A 217 3.55 21.65 23.80
N HIS A 218 4.61 21.53 23.02
CA HIS A 218 5.98 21.81 23.45
C HIS A 218 6.61 22.87 22.53
N ALA A 219 7.43 23.74 23.12
CA ALA A 219 8.43 24.49 22.36
C ALA A 219 9.49 23.49 21.89
N GLY A 220 9.88 23.56 20.62
CA GLY A 220 10.94 22.72 20.06
C GLY A 220 12.32 23.35 20.18
#